data_AF-A0A7Y6PWV5-F1
#
_entry.id   AF-A0A7Y6PWV5-F1
#
_cell.length_a   1.000
_cell.length_b   1.000
_cell.length_c   1.000
_cell.angle_alpha   90.00
_cell.angle_beta   90.00
_cell.angle_gamma   90.00
#
_symmetry.space_group_name_H-M   'P 1'
#
loop_
_entity.id
_entity.type
_entity.pdbx_description
1 polymer ?
#
loop_
_entity_poly.entity_id
_entity_poly.type
_entity_poly.pdbx_seq_one_letter_code
_entity_poly.pdbx_strand_id
1 'polypeptide(L)'
;MTCLESRDIARAVTTGEVSEHVNECVVCRRKIEQQRALRRALQALPAPRLDDAHRRAIKSETMAVVGRRVPHATVWRWSFVATAIAAGALLVIGQDRGPNATVDAPSIAASESPMLTERYIAHDDVPPPSRAPSIAAGEGSVISHTPGEQRDAIAFADGTLEIDTRGTRDVDARVGRTIVHVDDARVRIRAKNHRILRVEVVIGSARIDAPEQRVTLERHTLWTPEPPAATTALSAFREAWVALRAGRDREAVTLFDRATDSTVVEEATYWAAVASLRAGDDADAKLRFAAFLEQFPSSPYASKARAALAQ
;
A
#
# COMPACT_ATOMS: atom_id res chain seq x y z
N MET A 1 15.48 -13.69 23.21
CA MET A 1 16.20 -12.42 23.03
C MET A 1 15.61 -11.73 21.81
N THR A 2 15.12 -10.50 21.96
CA THR A 2 14.61 -9.68 20.85
C THR A 2 15.76 -9.00 20.12
N CYS A 3 15.71 -8.92 18.79
CA CYS A 3 16.72 -8.19 18.01
C CYS A 3 16.57 -6.67 18.20
N LEU A 4 17.65 -5.92 17.98
CA LEU A 4 17.62 -4.46 17.94
C LEU A 4 16.64 -3.94 16.87
N GLU A 5 15.97 -2.85 17.20
CA GLU A 5 15.16 -2.12 16.23
C GLU A 5 16.05 -1.49 15.13
N SER A 6 15.48 -1.25 13.95
CA SER A 6 16.21 -0.67 12.81
C SER A 6 16.86 0.68 13.14
N ARG A 7 16.28 1.46 14.05
CA ARG A 7 16.82 2.75 14.50
C ARG A 7 18.12 2.59 15.27
N ASP A 8 18.21 1.58 16.14
CA ASP A 8 19.40 1.33 16.95
C ASP A 8 20.53 0.72 16.12
N ILE A 9 20.18 -0.14 15.15
CA ILE A 9 21.15 -0.62 14.13
C ILE A 9 21.75 0.55 13.37
N ALA A 10 20.90 1.48 12.89
CA ALA A 10 21.38 2.66 12.16
C ALA A 10 22.29 3.55 13.03
N ARG A 11 21.95 3.75 14.32
CA ARG A 11 22.79 4.47 15.27
C ARG A 11 24.14 3.79 15.49
N ALA A 12 24.16 2.49 15.76
CA ALA A 12 25.39 1.72 15.96
C ALA A 12 26.32 1.72 14.73
N VAL A 13 25.75 1.80 13.53
CA VAL A 13 26.50 1.92 12.28
C VAL A 13 27.10 3.32 12.11
N THR A 14 26.41 4.38 12.54
CA THR A 14 26.88 5.76 12.36
C THR A 14 27.82 6.24 13.47
N THR A 15 27.56 5.89 14.73
CA THR A 15 28.37 6.35 15.87
C THR A 15 29.52 5.40 16.22
N GLY A 16 29.43 4.13 15.78
CA GLY A 16 30.36 3.09 16.20
C GLY A 16 30.11 2.57 17.62
N GLU A 17 29.11 3.08 18.33
CA GLU A 17 28.69 2.62 19.65
C GLU A 17 28.01 1.25 19.51
N VAL A 18 28.66 0.20 20.01
CA VAL A 18 28.17 -1.18 19.91
C VAL A 18 27.56 -1.57 21.26
N SER A 19 26.26 -1.85 21.30
CA SER A 19 25.62 -2.36 22.51
C SER A 19 26.08 -3.79 22.79
N GLU A 20 26.10 -4.18 24.08
CA GLU A 20 26.47 -5.54 24.52
C GLU A 20 25.69 -6.62 23.75
N HIS A 21 24.42 -6.36 23.44
CA HIS A 21 23.57 -7.21 22.61
C HIS A 21 24.16 -7.56 21.24
N VAL A 22 24.87 -6.64 20.57
CA VAL A 22 25.44 -6.92 19.23
C VAL A 22 26.53 -7.97 19.30
N ASN A 23 27.26 -8.05 20.42
CA ASN A 23 28.30 -9.06 20.61
C ASN A 23 27.68 -10.46 20.75
N GLU A 24 26.52 -10.54 21.40
CA GLU A 24 25.81 -11.80 21.65
C GLU A 24 24.91 -12.23 20.47
N CYS A 25 24.29 -11.27 19.77
CA CYS A 25 23.31 -11.54 18.72
C CYS A 25 23.93 -11.54 17.31
N VAL A 26 24.17 -12.74 16.77
CA VAL A 26 24.73 -12.96 15.41
C VAL A 26 23.94 -12.23 14.32
N VAL A 27 22.60 -12.19 14.43
CA VAL A 27 21.74 -11.52 13.44
C VAL A 27 21.97 -10.01 13.40
N CYS A 28 22.03 -9.35 14.56
CA CYS A 28 22.26 -7.91 14.64
C CYS A 28 23.67 -7.54 14.16
N ARG A 29 24.68 -8.34 14.55
CA ARG A 29 26.06 -8.17 14.08
C ARG A 29 26.17 -8.25 12.55
N ARG A 30 25.56 -9.27 11.92
CA ARG A 30 25.58 -9.42 10.45
C ARG A 30 24.91 -8.23 9.75
N LYS A 31 23.79 -7.72 10.29
CA LYS A 31 23.14 -6.52 9.74
C LYS A 31 24.03 -5.27 9.85
N ILE A 32 24.68 -5.06 10.98
CA ILE A 32 25.61 -3.93 11.19
C ILE A 32 26.80 -4.04 10.23
N GLU A 33 27.39 -5.23 10.08
CA GLU A 33 28.49 -5.48 9.14
C GLU A 33 28.08 -5.22 7.69
N GLN A 34 26.89 -5.67 7.27
CA GLN A 34 26.34 -5.39 5.94
C GLN A 34 26.18 -3.89 5.69
N GLN A 35 25.62 -3.14 6.65
CA GLN A 35 25.47 -1.69 6.50
C GLN A 35 26.82 -0.96 6.49
N ARG A 36 27.79 -1.39 7.30
CA ARG A 36 29.17 -0.86 7.27
C ARG A 36 29.87 -1.17 5.94
N ALA A 37 29.68 -2.36 5.39
CA ALA A 37 30.21 -2.74 4.08
C ALA A 37 29.60 -1.89 2.96
N LEU A 38 28.28 -1.70 2.96
CA LEU A 38 27.59 -0.83 2.01
C LEU A 38 28.10 0.62 2.11
N ARG A 39 28.27 1.15 3.32
CA ARG A 39 28.78 2.51 3.53
C ARG A 39 30.21 2.66 3.01
N ARG A 40 31.08 1.68 3.25
CA ARG A 40 32.45 1.65 2.70
C ARG A 40 32.43 1.60 1.17
N ALA A 41 31.56 0.79 0.58
CA ALA A 41 31.39 0.73 -0.87
C ALA A 41 30.96 2.08 -1.45
N LEU A 42 29.98 2.76 -0.81
CA LEU A 42 29.53 4.09 -1.22
C LEU A 42 30.62 5.16 -1.06
N GLN A 43 31.45 5.08 -0.02
CA GLN A 43 32.57 5.99 0.20
C GLN A 43 33.73 5.77 -0.77
N ALA A 44 33.88 4.55 -1.29
CA ALA A 44 34.89 4.22 -2.30
C ALA A 44 34.51 4.71 -3.70
N LEU A 45 33.24 5.04 -3.95
CA LEU A 45 32.82 5.64 -5.21
C LEU A 45 33.43 7.04 -5.34
N PRO A 46 33.97 7.42 -6.51
CA PRO A 46 34.48 8.77 -6.73
C PRO A 46 33.36 9.77 -6.50
N ALA A 47 33.64 10.81 -5.71
CA ALA A 47 32.67 11.87 -5.46
C ALA A 47 32.22 12.46 -6.81
N PRO A 48 30.92 12.49 -7.13
CA PRO A 48 30.45 13.08 -8.36
C PRO A 48 30.87 14.55 -8.39
N ARG A 49 31.45 14.99 -9.51
CA ARG A 49 31.75 16.40 -9.74
C ARG A 49 30.41 17.11 -9.98
N LEU A 50 29.83 17.63 -8.90
CA LEU A 50 28.62 18.44 -8.97
C LEU A 50 29.01 19.90 -9.19
N ASP A 51 28.36 20.55 -10.16
CA ASP A 51 28.44 22.00 -10.29
C ASP A 51 27.81 22.70 -9.06
N ASP A 52 28.13 23.97 -8.86
CA ASP A 52 27.66 24.72 -7.69
C ASP A 52 26.14 24.95 -7.68
N ALA A 53 25.50 24.99 -8.84
CA ALA A 53 24.05 25.13 -8.93
C ALA A 53 23.35 23.85 -8.42
N HIS A 54 23.86 22.69 -8.82
CA HIS A 54 23.38 21.37 -8.41
C HIS A 54 23.61 21.13 -6.92
N ARG A 55 24.77 21.55 -6.39
CA ARG A 55 25.02 21.51 -4.93
C ARG A 55 24.03 22.37 -4.15
N ARG A 56 23.70 23.56 -4.66
CA ARG A 56 22.68 24.44 -4.04
C ARG A 56 21.29 23.81 -4.08
N ALA A 57 20.92 23.17 -5.19
CA ALA A 57 19.64 22.47 -5.32
C ALA A 57 19.51 21.28 -4.34
N ILE A 58 20.54 20.44 -4.24
CA ILE A 58 20.54 19.32 -3.27
C ILE A 58 20.48 19.85 -1.83
N LYS A 59 21.20 20.94 -1.54
CA LYS A 59 21.18 21.55 -0.20
C LYS A 59 19.79 22.11 0.14
N SER A 60 19.13 22.81 -0.78
CA SER A 60 17.78 23.35 -0.53
C SER A 60 16.75 22.25 -0.37
N GLU A 61 16.82 21.20 -1.19
CA GLU A 61 15.93 20.03 -1.09
C GLU A 61 16.14 19.29 0.24
N THR A 62 17.39 19.06 0.64
CA THR A 62 17.72 18.41 1.92
C THR A 62 17.20 19.23 3.10
N MET A 63 17.38 20.55 3.10
CA MET A 63 16.84 21.43 4.14
C MET A 63 15.31 21.46 4.16
N ALA A 64 14.65 21.41 3.00
CA ALA A 64 13.20 21.34 2.91
C ALA A 64 12.62 20.04 3.50
N VAL A 65 13.34 18.92 3.39
CA VAL A 65 12.94 17.63 3.99
C VAL A 65 13.13 17.64 5.50
N VAL A 66 14.24 18.19 6.00
CA VAL A 66 14.49 18.30 7.45
C VAL A 66 13.48 19.23 8.11
N GLY A 67 13.12 20.34 7.46
CA GLY A 67 12.12 21.29 7.96
C GLY A 67 10.71 20.71 8.11
N ARG A 68 10.33 19.67 7.33
CA ARG A 68 9.01 19.04 7.42
C ARG A 68 8.88 18.00 8.54
N ARG A 69 9.97 17.60 9.20
CA ARG A 69 9.99 16.49 10.18
C ARG A 69 10.20 16.91 11.63
N VAL A 70 10.21 18.20 11.92
CA VAL A 70 10.15 18.66 13.31
C VAL A 70 8.67 18.93 13.61
N PRO A 71 7.92 18.00 14.25
CA PRO A 71 6.72 18.46 14.94
C PRO A 71 7.19 19.56 15.89
N HIS A 72 6.66 20.76 15.72
CA HIS A 72 6.76 21.80 16.73
C HIS A 72 6.06 21.25 17.97
N ALA A 73 6.78 20.44 18.75
CA ALA A 73 6.37 20.06 20.08
C ALA A 73 6.23 21.37 20.84
N THR A 74 5.00 21.66 21.19
CA THR A 74 4.51 22.82 21.91
C THR A 74 5.33 22.99 23.19
N VAL A 75 6.37 23.83 23.14
CA VAL A 75 7.21 24.19 24.30
C VAL A 75 6.50 25.26 25.14
N TRP A 76 5.21 25.06 25.45
CA TRP A 76 4.48 25.98 26.31
C TRP A 76 3.66 25.21 27.35
N ARG A 77 4.08 25.38 28.61
CA ARG A 77 3.67 24.64 29.83
C ARG A 77 4.27 23.23 29.76
N TRP A 78 5.20 22.81 30.61
CA TRP A 78 5.05 22.61 32.04
C TRP A 78 6.38 22.90 32.76
N SER A 79 6.40 23.99 33.51
CA SER A 79 7.21 24.09 34.73
C SER A 79 6.34 23.56 35.87
N PHE A 80 6.94 22.91 36.88
CA PHE A 80 6.33 22.16 37.99
C PHE A 80 5.78 20.77 37.54
N VAL A 81 6.12 19.63 38.12
CA VAL A 81 6.47 19.27 39.51
C VAL A 81 7.48 18.11 39.50
N ALA A 82 8.51 18.21 40.35
CA ALA A 82 9.30 17.08 40.79
C ALA A 82 8.58 16.33 41.92
N THR A 83 8.44 15.00 41.84
CA THR A 83 8.54 14.12 43.03
C THR A 83 8.72 12.66 42.63
N ALA A 84 9.60 12.00 43.38
CA ALA A 84 9.98 10.60 43.31
C ALA A 84 8.82 9.63 43.59
N ILE A 85 8.98 8.36 43.20
CA ILE A 85 8.87 7.19 44.10
C ILE A 85 9.46 5.97 43.37
N ALA A 86 10.34 5.29 44.09
CA ALA A 86 10.94 4.01 43.77
C ALA A 86 10.03 2.84 44.20
N ALA A 87 10.40 1.65 43.74
CA ALA A 87 10.12 0.33 44.31
C ALA A 87 8.80 -0.40 43.96
N GLY A 88 8.94 -1.73 43.82
CA GLY A 88 7.87 -2.72 43.76
C GLY A 88 8.03 -3.68 42.57
N ALA A 89 8.92 -4.68 42.64
CA ALA A 89 8.64 -6.07 43.08
C ALA A 89 7.66 -6.81 42.13
N LEU A 90 8.09 -7.76 41.30
CA LEU A 90 8.26 -9.20 41.60
C LEU A 90 7.06 -9.82 42.34
N LEU A 91 6.26 -10.62 41.60
CA LEU A 91 5.49 -11.83 41.99
C LEU A 91 4.49 -12.14 40.83
N VAL A 92 4.08 -13.35 40.42
CA VAL A 92 4.48 -14.78 40.47
C VAL A 92 3.20 -15.57 40.09
N ILE A 93 3.35 -16.82 39.60
CA ILE A 93 2.31 -17.88 39.40
C ILE A 93 1.37 -17.63 38.20
N GLY A 94 1.23 -18.50 37.19
CA GLY A 94 1.21 -19.96 37.19
C GLY A 94 -0.25 -20.41 37.01
N GLN A 95 -0.62 -20.91 35.83
CA GLN A 95 -1.89 -21.63 35.67
C GLN A 95 -1.71 -22.90 34.84
N ASP A 96 -1.82 -23.97 35.60
CA ASP A 96 -2.19 -25.35 35.36
C ASP A 96 -2.57 -25.82 33.96
N ARG A 97 -1.91 -26.93 33.61
CA ARG A 97 -2.39 -27.96 32.69
C ARG A 97 -3.35 -28.88 33.46
N GLY A 98 -4.61 -28.95 33.06
CA GLY A 98 -5.53 -30.04 33.41
C GLY A 98 -5.58 -31.09 32.30
N PRO A 99 -5.51 -32.40 32.59
CA PRO A 99 -5.70 -33.46 31.60
C PRO A 99 -7.15 -33.97 31.55
N ASN A 100 -7.55 -34.38 30.33
CA ASN A 100 -8.53 -35.42 29.97
C ASN A 100 -9.92 -35.39 30.63
N ALA A 101 -10.90 -34.83 29.90
CA ALA A 101 -12.29 -35.26 29.99
C ALA A 101 -12.64 -36.05 28.72
N THR A 102 -12.85 -37.36 28.88
CA THR A 102 -13.50 -38.24 27.90
C THR A 102 -14.97 -37.84 27.80
N VAL A 103 -15.42 -37.53 26.59
CA VAL A 103 -16.82 -37.22 26.28
C VAL A 103 -17.48 -38.53 25.87
N ASP A 104 -18.36 -39.05 26.73
CA ASP A 104 -19.28 -40.13 26.40
C ASP A 104 -20.34 -39.62 25.40
N ALA A 105 -20.62 -40.45 24.39
CA ALA A 105 -21.65 -40.21 23.39
C ALA A 105 -23.05 -40.44 23.97
N PRO A 106 -24.00 -39.50 23.82
CA PRO A 106 -25.38 -39.76 24.19
C PRO A 106 -26.06 -40.64 23.14
N SER A 107 -26.64 -41.75 23.58
CA SER A 107 -27.61 -42.53 22.81
C SER A 107 -28.96 -41.80 22.80
N ILE A 108 -29.42 -41.38 21.62
CA ILE A 108 -30.74 -40.80 21.45
C ILE A 108 -31.71 -41.93 21.11
N ALA A 109 -32.55 -42.31 22.07
CA ALA A 109 -33.77 -43.07 21.82
C ALA A 109 -34.85 -42.08 21.37
N ALA A 110 -35.18 -42.08 20.09
CA ALA A 110 -36.28 -41.30 19.55
C ALA A 110 -37.60 -42.08 19.74
N SER A 111 -38.39 -41.67 20.74
CA SER A 111 -39.82 -41.97 20.79
C SER A 111 -40.57 -40.75 20.25
N GLU A 112 -40.93 -40.79 18.97
CA GLU A 112 -41.76 -39.76 18.37
C GLU A 112 -43.21 -39.95 18.84
N SER A 113 -43.68 -39.04 19.69
CA SER A 113 -45.10 -38.78 19.88
C SER A 113 -45.47 -37.59 19.00
N PRO A 114 -46.46 -37.70 18.09
CA PRO A 114 -46.88 -36.57 17.28
C PRO A 114 -47.62 -35.57 18.17
N MET A 115 -46.91 -34.53 18.63
CA MET A 115 -47.54 -33.39 19.29
C MET A 115 -48.15 -32.47 18.23
N LEU A 116 -49.34 -31.99 18.54
CA LEU A 116 -50.12 -31.04 17.76
C LEU A 116 -49.25 -29.91 17.22
N THR A 117 -49.28 -29.74 15.90
CA THR A 117 -48.73 -28.59 15.20
C THR A 117 -49.55 -27.36 15.59
N GLU A 118 -49.11 -26.65 16.63
CA GLU A 118 -49.54 -25.28 16.85
C GLU A 118 -49.16 -24.46 15.62
N ARG A 119 -50.19 -24.03 14.89
CA ARG A 119 -50.06 -23.02 13.84
C ARG A 119 -49.65 -21.73 14.53
N TYR A 120 -48.34 -21.51 14.63
CA TYR A 120 -47.78 -20.23 15.01
C TYR A 120 -48.15 -19.25 13.89
N ILE A 121 -49.20 -18.47 14.12
CA ILE A 121 -49.49 -17.30 13.29
C ILE A 121 -48.38 -16.31 13.66
N ALA A 122 -47.29 -16.32 12.90
CA ALA A 122 -46.27 -15.29 13.00
C ALA A 122 -46.97 -13.96 12.73
N HIS A 123 -47.12 -13.13 13.76
CA HIS A 123 -47.44 -11.74 13.54
C HIS A 123 -46.29 -11.16 12.70
N ASP A 124 -46.64 -10.50 11.59
CA ASP A 124 -45.72 -9.68 10.79
C ASP A 124 -45.31 -8.45 11.63
N ASP A 125 -44.63 -8.70 12.74
CA ASP A 125 -43.99 -7.67 13.52
C ASP A 125 -42.83 -7.14 12.68
N VAL A 126 -42.93 -5.87 12.30
CA VAL A 126 -41.89 -5.17 11.54
C VAL A 126 -40.56 -5.37 12.29
N PRO A 127 -39.51 -5.92 11.64
CA PRO A 127 -38.23 -6.13 12.29
C PRO A 127 -37.73 -4.82 12.92
N PRO A 128 -37.18 -4.85 14.14
CA PRO A 128 -36.65 -3.65 14.76
C PRO A 128 -35.60 -3.02 13.83
N PRO A 129 -35.57 -1.68 13.71
CA PRO A 129 -34.63 -1.02 12.81
C PRO A 129 -33.20 -1.35 13.20
N SER A 130 -32.39 -1.73 12.21
CA SER A 130 -30.97 -2.05 12.39
C SER A 130 -30.22 -0.84 12.98
N ARG A 131 -29.37 -1.10 13.98
CA ARG A 131 -28.55 -0.09 14.64
C ARG A 131 -27.57 0.56 13.65
N ALA A 132 -27.17 1.80 13.92
CA ALA A 132 -26.17 2.49 13.11
C ALA A 132 -24.78 1.85 13.27
N PRO A 133 -23.97 1.78 12.20
CA PRO A 133 -22.62 1.24 12.25
C PRO A 133 -21.65 2.18 12.98
N SER A 134 -20.55 1.65 13.49
CA SER A 134 -19.47 2.46 14.06
C SER A 134 -18.48 2.84 12.96
N ILE A 135 -18.28 4.14 12.75
CA ILE A 135 -17.38 4.68 11.72
C ILE A 135 -16.39 5.62 12.42
N ALA A 136 -15.10 5.32 12.30
CA ALA A 136 -14.02 6.13 12.85
C ALA A 136 -13.04 6.53 11.74
N ALA A 137 -12.83 7.83 11.55
CA ALA A 137 -11.88 8.35 10.59
C ALA A 137 -10.63 8.86 11.32
N GLY A 138 -9.45 8.47 10.82
CA GLY A 138 -8.16 8.93 11.33
C GLY A 138 -7.85 10.37 10.95
N GLU A 139 -6.78 10.92 11.53
CA GLU A 139 -6.32 12.27 11.24
C GLU A 139 -6.04 12.50 9.73
N GLY A 140 -6.49 13.64 9.21
CA GLY A 140 -6.35 14.00 7.80
C GLY A 140 -7.32 13.29 6.85
N SER A 141 -8.33 12.60 7.39
CA SER A 141 -9.30 11.90 6.56
C SER A 141 -10.38 12.82 5.99
N VAL A 142 -10.72 12.62 4.73
CA VAL A 142 -11.82 13.33 4.06
C VAL A 142 -12.93 12.33 3.78
N ILE A 143 -14.04 12.47 4.52
CA ILE A 143 -15.21 11.58 4.46
C ILE A 143 -16.51 12.36 4.22
N SER A 144 -17.42 11.75 3.47
CA SER A 144 -18.83 12.14 3.40
C SER A 144 -19.68 10.91 3.66
N HIS A 145 -20.65 11.02 4.57
CA HIS A 145 -21.50 9.89 5.01
C HIS A 145 -22.96 10.19 4.69
N THR A 146 -23.63 9.22 4.06
CA THR A 146 -25.05 9.26 3.74
C THR A 146 -25.71 8.03 4.37
N PRO A 147 -26.42 8.18 5.51
CA PRO A 147 -27.12 7.07 6.14
C PRO A 147 -28.22 6.51 5.24
N GLY A 148 -28.41 5.19 5.25
CA GLY A 148 -29.49 4.52 4.54
C GLY A 148 -30.29 3.61 5.46
N GLU A 149 -31.43 3.08 4.97
CA GLU A 149 -32.29 2.20 5.77
C GLU A 149 -31.64 0.83 6.03
N GLN A 150 -30.97 0.27 5.01
CA GLN A 150 -30.29 -1.03 5.09
C GLN A 150 -28.78 -0.91 5.04
N ARG A 151 -28.26 0.00 4.22
CA ARG A 151 -26.81 0.23 4.05
C ARG A 151 -26.49 1.72 4.12
N ASP A 152 -25.46 2.07 4.85
CA ASP A 152 -24.91 3.41 4.84
C ASP A 152 -23.89 3.55 3.70
N ALA A 153 -23.88 4.70 3.01
CA ALA A 153 -22.90 4.99 1.96
C ALA A 153 -21.84 5.98 2.48
N ILE A 154 -20.57 5.66 2.28
CA ILE A 154 -19.43 6.52 2.67
C ILE A 154 -18.61 6.84 1.43
N ALA A 155 -18.41 8.12 1.12
CA ALA A 155 -17.39 8.55 0.18
C ALA A 155 -16.10 8.90 0.95
N PHE A 156 -14.98 8.27 0.60
CA PHE A 156 -13.71 8.39 1.29
C PHE A 156 -12.58 8.69 0.29
N ALA A 157 -11.79 9.75 0.54
CA ALA A 157 -10.75 10.19 -0.39
C ALA A 157 -9.33 9.91 0.09
N ASP A 158 -9.05 10.21 1.36
CA ASP A 158 -7.72 10.25 1.95
C ASP A 158 -7.75 9.82 3.40
N GLY A 159 -6.65 9.25 3.91
CA GLY A 159 -6.46 8.96 5.33
C GLY A 159 -6.65 7.50 5.70
N THR A 160 -7.20 7.25 6.89
CA THR A 160 -7.55 5.90 7.38
C THR A 160 -8.99 5.91 7.85
N LEU A 161 -9.77 4.92 7.43
CA LEU A 161 -11.16 4.74 7.79
C LEU A 161 -11.33 3.37 8.45
N GLU A 162 -11.92 3.33 9.63
CA GLU A 162 -12.28 2.11 10.34
C GLU A 162 -13.80 2.00 10.44
N ILE A 163 -14.33 0.86 10.02
CA ILE A 163 -15.77 0.58 9.94
C ILE A 163 -16.03 -0.69 10.72
N ASP A 164 -17.01 -0.68 11.63
CA ASP A 164 -17.49 -1.85 12.35
C ASP A 164 -19.01 -1.97 12.14
N THR A 165 -19.42 -2.96 11.35
CA THR A 165 -20.82 -3.23 11.01
C THR A 165 -21.43 -4.38 11.82
N ARG A 166 -20.72 -4.92 12.82
CA ARG A 166 -21.16 -6.14 13.54
C ARG A 166 -22.49 -5.96 14.25
N GLY A 167 -23.51 -6.71 13.84
CA GLY A 167 -24.88 -6.59 14.37
C GLY A 167 -25.53 -5.21 14.12
N THR A 168 -25.08 -4.48 13.10
CA THR A 168 -25.60 -3.16 12.70
C THR A 168 -25.94 -3.17 11.20
N ARG A 169 -26.28 -2.01 10.63
CA ARG A 169 -26.43 -1.87 9.17
C ARG A 169 -25.09 -2.09 8.43
N ASP A 170 -25.18 -2.58 7.21
CA ASP A 170 -24.02 -2.75 6.33
C ASP A 170 -23.52 -1.39 5.83
N VAL A 171 -22.29 -1.35 5.29
CA VAL A 171 -21.67 -0.11 4.80
C VAL A 171 -21.04 -0.32 3.43
N ASP A 172 -21.34 0.59 2.51
CA ASP A 172 -20.68 0.73 1.22
C ASP A 172 -19.68 1.90 1.25
N ALA A 173 -18.39 1.59 1.36
CA ALA A 173 -17.33 2.58 1.33
C ALA A 173 -16.75 2.76 -0.07
N ARG A 174 -16.97 3.92 -0.68
CA ARG A 174 -16.51 4.29 -2.02
C ARG A 174 -15.21 5.10 -1.95
N VAL A 175 -14.18 4.61 -2.63
CA VAL A 175 -12.89 5.29 -2.80
C VAL A 175 -12.58 5.40 -4.29
N GLY A 176 -12.80 6.58 -4.87
CA GLY A 176 -12.71 6.78 -6.31
C GLY A 176 -13.72 5.89 -7.05
N ARG A 177 -13.20 4.90 -7.81
CA ARG A 177 -14.01 3.93 -8.57
C ARG A 177 -14.19 2.59 -7.87
N THR A 178 -13.55 2.38 -6.72
CA THR A 178 -13.63 1.13 -5.96
C THR A 178 -14.68 1.25 -4.87
N ILE A 179 -15.50 0.21 -4.72
CA ILE A 179 -16.48 0.09 -3.64
C ILE A 179 -16.06 -1.05 -2.73
N VAL A 180 -16.03 -0.81 -1.42
CA VAL A 180 -15.79 -1.82 -0.40
C VAL A 180 -17.11 -2.04 0.35
N HIS A 181 -17.73 -3.19 0.13
CA HIS A 181 -18.90 -3.66 0.83
C HIS A 181 -18.47 -4.31 2.15
N VAL A 182 -18.99 -3.81 3.26
CA VAL A 182 -18.66 -4.27 4.61
C VAL A 182 -19.92 -4.81 5.27
N ASP A 183 -20.02 -6.14 5.35
CA ASP A 183 -21.19 -6.87 5.83
C ASP A 183 -20.82 -7.65 7.10
N ASP A 184 -21.47 -7.35 8.23
CA ASP A 184 -21.19 -7.94 9.56
C ASP A 184 -19.68 -8.08 9.91
N ALA A 185 -18.90 -7.01 9.68
CA ALA A 185 -17.45 -7.05 9.70
C ALA A 185 -16.81 -5.81 10.33
N ARG A 186 -15.54 -5.94 10.74
CA ARG A 186 -14.68 -4.82 11.13
C ARG A 186 -13.54 -4.67 10.13
N VAL A 187 -13.51 -3.55 9.42
CA VAL A 187 -12.59 -3.31 8.30
C VAL A 187 -11.83 -2.01 8.50
N ARG A 188 -10.54 -2.01 8.16
CA ARG A 188 -9.70 -0.82 8.09
C ARG A 188 -9.27 -0.55 6.66
N ILE A 189 -9.63 0.62 6.14
CA ILE A 189 -9.31 1.08 4.79
C ILE A 189 -8.30 2.22 4.91
N ARG A 190 -7.21 2.15 4.15
CA ARG A 190 -6.27 3.26 3.99
C ARG A 190 -6.29 3.74 2.56
N ALA A 191 -6.49 5.04 2.36
CA ALA A 191 -6.55 5.66 1.04
C ALA A 191 -5.63 6.87 0.94
N LYS A 192 -5.20 7.17 -0.29
CA LYS A 192 -4.50 8.42 -0.64
C LYS A 192 -4.86 8.87 -2.05
N ASN A 193 -5.14 10.14 -2.24
CA ASN A 193 -5.52 10.77 -3.50
C ASN A 193 -6.65 10.00 -4.21
N HIS A 194 -7.74 9.69 -3.49
CA HIS A 194 -8.90 8.93 -3.99
C HIS A 194 -8.58 7.48 -4.43
N ARG A 195 -7.48 6.90 -3.92
CA ARG A 195 -7.08 5.53 -4.24
C ARG A 195 -6.86 4.72 -2.97
N ILE A 196 -7.37 3.50 -2.96
CA ILE A 196 -7.11 2.56 -1.88
C ILE A 196 -5.64 2.15 -1.94
N LEU A 197 -4.97 2.19 -0.80
CA LEU A 197 -3.61 1.64 -0.61
C LEU A 197 -3.67 0.26 0.03
N ARG A 198 -4.63 0.06 0.94
CA ARG A 198 -4.75 -1.15 1.75
C ARG A 198 -6.18 -1.29 2.28
N VAL A 199 -6.71 -2.52 2.27
CA VAL A 199 -7.91 -2.93 3.01
C VAL A 199 -7.54 -4.12 3.89
N GLU A 200 -7.84 -4.01 5.17
CA GLU A 200 -7.59 -5.06 6.16
C GLU A 200 -8.91 -5.43 6.83
N VAL A 201 -9.29 -6.70 6.73
CA VAL A 201 -10.47 -7.23 7.42
C VAL A 201 -10.02 -7.77 8.77
N VAL A 202 -10.37 -7.09 9.85
CA VAL A 202 -10.01 -7.50 11.21
C VAL A 202 -10.87 -8.70 11.62
N ILE A 203 -12.20 -8.62 11.40
CA ILE A 203 -13.19 -9.66 11.69
C ILE A 203 -14.28 -9.62 10.61
N GLY A 204 -14.92 -10.75 10.30
CA GLY A 204 -16.03 -10.86 9.35
C GLY A 204 -15.55 -11.04 7.91
N SER A 205 -16.34 -10.57 6.95
CA SER A 205 -15.99 -10.58 5.53
C SER A 205 -16.26 -9.22 4.89
N ALA A 206 -15.47 -8.87 3.88
CA ALA A 206 -15.70 -7.68 3.07
C ALA A 206 -15.56 -8.02 1.59
N ARG A 207 -16.33 -7.40 0.72
CA ARG A 207 -16.22 -7.57 -0.73
C ARG A 207 -15.75 -6.28 -1.37
N ILE A 208 -14.71 -6.37 -2.19
CA ILE A 208 -14.14 -5.26 -2.94
C ILE A 208 -14.56 -5.40 -4.40
N ASP A 209 -15.28 -4.39 -4.90
CA ASP A 209 -15.64 -4.24 -6.30
C ASP A 209 -14.77 -3.10 -6.89
N ALA A 210 -13.68 -3.47 -7.56
CA ALA A 210 -12.81 -2.57 -8.33
C ALA A 210 -13.05 -2.75 -9.84
N PRO A 211 -12.66 -1.79 -10.70
CA PRO A 211 -12.96 -1.85 -12.15
C PRO A 211 -12.53 -3.14 -12.86
N GLU A 212 -11.43 -3.74 -12.43
CA GLU A 212 -10.84 -4.93 -13.07
C GLU A 212 -10.87 -6.17 -12.17
N GLN A 213 -11.31 -6.02 -10.92
CA GLN A 213 -11.19 -7.06 -9.92
C GLN A 213 -12.35 -7.04 -8.94
N ARG A 214 -12.93 -8.22 -8.71
CA ARG A 214 -13.84 -8.47 -7.59
C ARG A 214 -13.19 -9.46 -6.64
N VAL A 215 -13.01 -9.06 -5.37
CA VAL A 215 -12.33 -9.87 -4.36
C VAL A 215 -13.18 -9.94 -3.10
N THR A 216 -13.40 -11.14 -2.60
CA THR A 216 -13.95 -11.35 -1.26
C THR A 216 -12.81 -11.56 -0.28
N LEU A 217 -12.80 -10.77 0.78
CA LEU A 217 -11.83 -10.79 1.85
C LEU A 217 -12.45 -11.42 3.10
N GLU A 218 -11.73 -12.38 3.67
CA GLU A 218 -12.11 -13.04 4.92
C GLU A 218 -11.38 -12.43 6.12
N ARG A 219 -11.70 -12.90 7.32
CA ARG A 219 -11.05 -12.49 8.57
C ARG A 219 -9.51 -12.60 8.46
N HIS A 220 -8.83 -11.56 8.95
CA HIS A 220 -7.36 -11.43 8.95
C HIS A 220 -6.71 -11.43 7.57
N THR A 221 -7.49 -11.23 6.50
CA THR A 221 -6.93 -11.04 5.18
C THR A 221 -6.57 -9.58 4.92
N LEU A 222 -5.51 -9.43 4.14
CA LEU A 222 -4.99 -8.16 3.71
C LEU A 222 -5.11 -8.07 2.20
N TRP A 223 -5.77 -7.03 1.71
CA TRP A 223 -5.77 -6.70 0.30
C TRP A 223 -5.01 -5.41 0.06
N THR A 224 -4.07 -5.47 -0.86
CA THR A 224 -3.43 -4.32 -1.46
C THR A 224 -3.78 -4.36 -2.93
N PRO A 225 -4.33 -3.28 -3.52
CA PRO A 225 -4.52 -3.25 -4.95
C PRO A 225 -3.19 -3.50 -5.63
N GLU A 226 -3.22 -4.31 -6.69
CA GLU A 226 -2.05 -4.48 -7.53
C GLU A 226 -1.57 -3.09 -7.95
N PRO A 227 -0.25 -2.82 -7.93
CA PRO A 227 0.26 -1.52 -8.34
C PRO A 227 -0.37 -1.15 -9.68
N PRO A 228 -0.89 0.08 -9.83
CA PRO A 228 -1.47 0.47 -11.11
C PRO A 228 -0.46 0.17 -12.21
N ALA A 229 -0.96 -0.22 -13.38
CA ALA A 229 -0.15 -0.33 -14.57
C ALA A 229 0.79 0.87 -14.77
N ALA A 230 0.49 2.06 -14.24
CA ALA A 230 1.39 3.23 -14.21
C ALA A 230 2.78 2.98 -13.57
N THR A 231 2.88 2.24 -12.45
CA THR A 231 4.20 1.90 -11.88
C THR A 231 4.94 0.90 -12.79
N THR A 232 4.18 0.01 -13.43
CA THR A 232 4.66 -0.90 -14.48
C THR A 232 5.05 -0.14 -15.76
N ALA A 233 4.40 0.98 -16.06
CA ALA A 233 4.62 1.75 -17.29
C ALA A 233 5.92 2.53 -17.22
N LEU A 234 6.20 3.19 -16.08
CA LEU A 234 7.46 3.91 -15.91
C LEU A 234 8.65 2.96 -15.73
N SER A 235 8.45 1.78 -15.13
CA SER A 235 9.48 0.73 -15.10
C SER A 235 9.71 0.13 -16.50
N ALA A 236 8.65 -0.17 -17.25
CA ALA A 236 8.74 -0.61 -18.64
C ALA A 236 9.49 0.40 -19.51
N PHE A 237 9.24 1.71 -19.35
CA PHE A 237 9.99 2.75 -20.04
C PHE A 237 11.51 2.70 -19.74
N ARG A 238 11.89 2.51 -18.47
CA ARG A 238 13.31 2.39 -18.07
C ARG A 238 13.93 1.11 -18.62
N GLU A 239 13.22 -0.01 -18.58
CA GLU A 239 13.67 -1.28 -19.13
C GLU A 239 13.83 -1.22 -20.64
N ALA A 240 12.91 -0.54 -21.34
CA ALA A 240 12.98 -0.31 -22.78
C ALA A 240 14.28 0.43 -23.15
N TRP A 241 14.66 1.45 -22.39
CA TRP A 241 15.93 2.15 -22.57
C TRP A 241 17.15 1.26 -22.38
N VAL A 242 17.11 0.36 -21.38
CA VAL A 242 18.19 -0.62 -21.16
C VAL A 242 18.28 -1.59 -22.34
N ALA A 243 17.16 -2.11 -22.83
CA ALA A 243 17.10 -2.99 -23.99
C ALA A 243 17.62 -2.30 -25.26
N LEU A 244 17.16 -1.06 -25.52
CA LEU A 244 17.57 -0.27 -26.68
C LEU A 244 19.08 0.01 -26.70
N ARG A 245 19.68 0.33 -25.55
CA ARG A 245 21.14 0.54 -25.45
C ARG A 245 21.94 -0.74 -25.59
N ALA A 246 21.36 -1.88 -25.23
CA ALA A 246 21.96 -3.19 -25.40
C ALA A 246 21.81 -3.75 -26.83
N GLY A 247 21.21 -3.00 -27.77
CA GLY A 247 20.93 -3.47 -29.14
C GLY A 247 19.81 -4.51 -29.22
N ARG A 248 19.04 -4.70 -28.14
CA ARG A 248 17.87 -5.60 -28.11
C ARG A 248 16.64 -4.85 -28.61
N ASP A 249 16.70 -4.44 -29.87
CA ASP A 249 15.77 -3.44 -30.42
C ASP A 249 14.31 -3.95 -30.45
N ARG A 250 14.07 -5.21 -30.83
CA ARG A 250 12.71 -5.80 -30.81
C ARG A 250 12.11 -5.88 -29.40
N GLU A 251 12.92 -6.21 -28.40
CA GLU A 251 12.47 -6.23 -26.99
C GLU A 251 12.15 -4.81 -26.50
N ALA A 252 12.97 -3.83 -26.91
CA ALA A 252 12.74 -2.43 -26.58
C ALA A 252 11.40 -1.94 -27.12
N VAL A 253 10.99 -2.32 -28.34
CA VAL A 253 9.66 -2.00 -28.90
C VAL A 253 8.55 -2.46 -27.96
N THR A 254 8.55 -3.75 -27.58
CA THR A 254 7.52 -4.31 -26.68
C THR A 254 7.50 -3.62 -25.31
N LEU A 255 8.66 -3.23 -24.78
CA LEU A 255 8.75 -2.53 -23.50
C LEU A 255 8.26 -1.08 -23.59
N PHE A 256 8.57 -0.37 -24.68
CA PHE A 256 8.02 0.98 -24.90
C PHE A 256 6.50 0.95 -25.10
N ASP A 257 5.95 -0.06 -25.78
CA ASP A 257 4.49 -0.22 -25.95
C ASP A 257 3.75 -0.41 -24.61
N ARG A 258 4.44 -0.92 -23.57
CA ARG A 258 3.88 -1.07 -22.21
C ARG A 258 3.97 0.21 -21.38
N ALA A 259 4.70 1.23 -21.84
CA ALA A 259 4.90 2.48 -21.13
C ALA A 259 3.74 3.47 -21.38
N THR A 260 2.57 3.16 -20.80
CA THR A 260 1.32 3.92 -20.98
C THR A 260 1.15 5.12 -20.04
N ASP A 261 2.12 5.43 -19.19
CA ASP A 261 2.05 6.56 -18.27
C ASP A 261 2.09 7.89 -19.04
N SER A 262 1.14 8.78 -18.78
CA SER A 262 0.96 10.04 -19.51
C SER A 262 2.19 10.94 -19.49
N THR A 263 3.09 10.78 -18.52
CA THR A 263 4.33 11.57 -18.41
C THR A 263 5.41 11.11 -19.39
N VAL A 264 5.37 9.86 -19.86
CA VAL A 264 6.39 9.27 -20.74
C VAL A 264 5.82 8.69 -22.04
N VAL A 265 4.50 8.58 -22.19
CA VAL A 265 3.85 7.91 -23.34
C VAL A 265 4.22 8.54 -24.68
N GLU A 266 4.36 9.87 -24.74
CA GLU A 266 4.82 10.56 -25.94
C GLU A 266 6.23 10.10 -26.34
N GLU A 267 7.16 10.17 -25.39
CA GLU A 267 8.55 9.77 -25.62
C GLU A 267 8.66 8.27 -25.91
N ALA A 268 7.91 7.43 -25.20
CA ALA A 268 7.87 5.99 -25.42
C ALA A 268 7.41 5.63 -26.83
N THR A 269 6.34 6.27 -27.31
CA THR A 269 5.78 6.02 -28.65
C THR A 269 6.79 6.38 -29.75
N TYR A 270 7.49 7.51 -29.61
CA TYR A 270 8.55 7.89 -30.54
C TYR A 270 9.72 6.90 -30.52
N TRP A 271 10.20 6.50 -29.34
CA TRP A 271 11.33 5.58 -29.24
C TRP A 271 10.98 4.14 -29.64
N ALA A 272 9.71 3.72 -29.53
CA ALA A 272 9.25 2.46 -30.11
C ALA A 272 9.40 2.46 -31.65
N ALA A 273 9.07 3.57 -32.31
CA ALA A 273 9.28 3.71 -33.76
C ALA A 273 10.77 3.67 -34.14
N VAL A 274 11.62 4.37 -33.37
CA VAL A 274 13.08 4.34 -33.56
C VAL A 274 13.66 2.94 -33.33
N ALA A 275 13.19 2.23 -32.31
CA ALA A 275 13.61 0.85 -32.03
C ALA A 275 13.21 -0.09 -33.17
N SER A 276 12.02 0.08 -33.74
CA SER A 276 11.55 -0.71 -34.90
C SER A 276 12.43 -0.48 -36.12
N LEU A 277 12.79 0.77 -36.41
CA LEU A 277 13.71 1.13 -37.48
C LEU A 277 15.10 0.49 -37.26
N ARG A 278 15.63 0.54 -36.04
CA ARG A 278 16.92 -0.08 -35.70
C ARG A 278 16.90 -1.60 -35.79
N ALA A 279 15.74 -2.22 -35.54
CA ALA A 279 15.54 -3.66 -35.70
C ALA A 279 15.47 -4.08 -37.19
N GLY A 280 15.52 -3.14 -38.13
CA GLY A 280 15.42 -3.38 -39.57
C GLY A 280 13.99 -3.61 -40.05
N ASP A 281 12.98 -3.24 -39.25
CA ASP A 281 11.57 -3.33 -39.63
C ASP A 281 11.06 -1.97 -40.11
N ASP A 282 11.44 -1.59 -41.33
CA ASP A 282 11.11 -0.29 -41.92
C ASP A 282 9.59 -0.08 -42.07
N ALA A 283 8.84 -1.16 -42.30
CA ALA A 283 7.39 -1.10 -42.46
C ALA A 283 6.72 -0.75 -41.14
N ASP A 284 7.06 -1.46 -40.05
CA ASP A 284 6.54 -1.17 -38.71
C ASP A 284 6.99 0.22 -38.23
N ALA A 285 8.24 0.60 -38.49
CA ALA A 285 8.74 1.93 -38.16
C ALA A 285 7.92 3.04 -38.83
N LYS A 286 7.60 2.91 -40.12
CA LYS A 286 6.78 3.89 -40.85
C LYS A 286 5.37 3.99 -40.26
N LEU A 287 4.73 2.86 -39.96
CA LEU A 287 3.41 2.85 -39.32
C LEU A 287 3.44 3.56 -37.95
N ARG A 288 4.45 3.27 -37.12
CA ARG A 288 4.59 3.85 -35.78
C ARG A 288 4.92 5.35 -35.83
N PHE A 289 5.77 5.80 -36.74
CA PHE A 289 6.03 7.24 -36.91
C PHE A 289 4.80 8.00 -37.40
N ALA A 290 4.00 7.42 -38.30
CA ALA A 290 2.75 8.02 -38.74
C ALA A 290 1.75 8.14 -37.58
N ALA A 291 1.54 7.06 -36.82
CA ALA A 291 0.67 7.06 -35.65
C ALA A 291 1.14 8.06 -34.57
N PHE A 292 2.46 8.15 -34.34
CA PHE A 292 3.04 9.14 -33.43
C PHE A 292 2.72 10.58 -33.84
N LEU A 293 2.80 10.90 -35.14
CA LEU A 293 2.48 12.24 -35.66
C LEU A 293 0.99 12.57 -35.60
N GLU A 294 0.13 11.57 -35.74
CA GLU A 294 -1.32 11.72 -35.55
C GLU A 294 -1.65 11.99 -34.08
N GLN A 295 -1.04 11.24 -33.16
CA GLN A 295 -1.32 11.34 -31.73
C GLN A 295 -0.66 12.57 -31.07
N PHE A 296 0.55 12.94 -31.48
CA PHE A 296 1.36 14.00 -30.87
C PHE A 296 1.87 15.03 -31.91
N PRO A 297 0.98 15.75 -32.62
CA PRO A 297 1.37 16.62 -33.75
C PRO A 297 2.28 17.80 -33.35
N SER A 298 2.20 18.23 -32.08
CA SER A 298 3.01 19.33 -31.51
C SER A 298 4.26 18.87 -30.75
N SER A 299 4.58 17.57 -30.79
CA SER A 299 5.75 17.03 -30.08
C SER A 299 7.07 17.67 -30.55
N PRO A 300 8.06 17.90 -29.66
CA PRO A 300 9.42 18.23 -30.05
C PRO A 300 10.08 17.19 -30.97
N TYR A 301 9.56 15.95 -31.02
CA TYR A 301 10.06 14.89 -31.90
C TYR A 301 9.38 14.86 -33.29
N ALA A 302 8.33 15.66 -33.51
CA ALA A 302 7.54 15.60 -34.74
C ALA A 302 8.36 15.88 -36.02
N SER A 303 9.30 16.82 -35.97
CA SER A 303 10.19 17.09 -37.11
C SER A 303 11.09 15.90 -37.45
N LYS A 304 11.63 15.21 -36.44
CA LYS A 304 12.45 14.01 -36.61
C LYS A 304 11.64 12.83 -37.15
N ALA A 305 10.43 12.63 -36.64
CA ALA A 305 9.52 11.59 -37.14
C ALA A 305 9.14 11.81 -38.61
N ARG A 306 8.83 13.06 -39.02
CA ARG A 306 8.57 13.40 -40.43
C ARG A 306 9.79 13.13 -41.32
N ALA A 307 10.98 13.47 -40.86
CA ALA A 307 12.22 13.22 -41.60
C ALA A 307 12.51 11.71 -41.74
N ALA A 308 12.16 10.89 -40.76
CA ALA A 308 12.29 9.43 -40.83
C ALA A 308 11.31 8.81 -41.85
N LEU A 309 10.09 9.34 -41.99
CA LEU A 309 9.11 8.87 -42.99
C LEU A 309 9.50 9.19 -44.44
N ALA A 310 10.32 10.21 -44.67
CA ALA A 310 10.75 10.63 -45.99
C ALA A 310 11.93 9.82 -46.56
N GLN A 311 12.53 8.95 -45.75
CA GLN A 311 13.60 8.03 -46.16
C GLN A 311 13.02 6.73 -46.73
#